data_AF-A0A1I7XJ21-F1
#
_entry.id   AF-A0A1I7XJ21-F1
#
_cell.length_a   1.000
_cell.length_b   1.000
_cell.length_c   1.000
_cell.angle_alpha   90.00
_cell.angle_beta   90.00
_cell.angle_gamma   90.00
#
_symmetry.space_group_name_H-M   'P 1'
#
loop_
_entity.id
_entity.type
_entity.pdbx_description
1 polymer ?
#
loop_
_entity_poly.entity_id
_entity_poly.type
_entity_poly.pdbx_seq_one_letter_code
_entity_poly.pdbx_strand_id
1 'polypeptide(L)'
;MMTRTYETIFRTRKEYKRQWAQVILMLELSLAPKDRLAYLLEYSRPTGTNKKVRSLVVSKKAQSNKSPEEEAHIKEEKAKKIIEERKALIKRRLKVGNKYCN
;
A
#
# COMPACT_ATOMS: atom_id res chain seq x y z
N MET A 1 7.85 -44.25 6.29
CA MET A 1 6.58 -43.75 5.73
C MET A 1 6.04 -42.47 6.41
N MET A 2 6.80 -41.78 7.27
CA MET A 2 6.47 -40.40 7.74
C MET A 2 7.58 -39.39 7.42
N THR A 3 8.83 -39.85 7.36
CA THR A 3 9.99 -39.04 6.95
C THR A 3 9.92 -38.58 5.49
N ARG A 4 9.54 -39.49 4.58
CA ARG A 4 9.37 -39.15 3.15
C ARG A 4 8.29 -38.08 2.91
N THR A 5 7.21 -38.06 3.68
CA THR A 5 6.12 -37.06 3.51
C THR A 5 6.56 -35.69 4.01
N TYR A 6 7.28 -35.60 5.14
CA TYR A 6 7.88 -34.35 5.61
C TYR A 6 8.85 -33.73 4.61
N GLU A 7 9.74 -34.54 4.02
CA GLU A 7 10.66 -34.07 2.98
C GLU A 7 9.91 -33.53 1.76
N THR A 8 8.77 -34.13 1.40
CA THR A 8 7.95 -33.71 0.27
C THR A 8 7.25 -32.38 0.56
N ILE A 9 6.67 -32.21 1.75
CA ILE A 9 6.02 -30.97 2.21
C ILE A 9 7.05 -29.83 2.33
N PHE A 10 8.25 -30.13 2.81
CA PHE A 10 9.35 -29.16 2.86
C PHE A 10 9.78 -28.69 1.47
N ARG A 11 9.75 -29.59 0.48
CA ARG A 11 10.06 -29.26 -0.92
C ARG A 11 8.97 -28.42 -1.59
N THR A 12 7.70 -28.55 -1.17
CA THR A 12 6.60 -27.69 -1.64
C THR A 12 6.69 -26.28 -1.04
N ARG A 13 7.67 -25.52 -1.51
CA ARG A 13 7.82 -24.11 -1.16
C ARG A 13 6.65 -23.33 -1.79
N LYS A 14 5.97 -22.52 -0.98
CA LYS A 14 4.82 -21.63 -1.32
C LYS A 14 3.41 -22.24 -1.24
N GLU A 15 3.25 -23.48 -0.79
CA GLU A 15 1.91 -24.09 -0.66
C GLU A 15 0.98 -23.27 0.27
N TYR A 16 1.51 -22.78 1.39
CA TYR A 16 0.79 -21.86 2.27
C TYR A 16 0.27 -20.61 1.53
N LYS A 17 1.11 -20.00 0.68
CA LYS A 17 0.72 -18.80 -0.09
C LYS A 17 -0.35 -19.13 -1.12
N ARG A 18 -0.31 -20.33 -1.71
CA ARG A 18 -1.32 -20.82 -2.65
C ARG A 18 -2.67 -21.00 -1.97
N GLN A 19 -2.69 -21.68 -0.83
CA GLN A 19 -3.92 -21.89 -0.04
C GLN A 19 -4.50 -20.55 0.43
N TRP A 20 -3.65 -19.64 0.89
CA TRP A 20 -4.08 -18.31 1.32
C TRP A 20 -4.70 -17.49 0.18
N ALA A 21 -4.10 -17.53 -1.02
CA ALA A 21 -4.67 -16.89 -2.20
C ALA A 21 -6.03 -17.48 -2.60
N GLN A 22 -6.21 -18.80 -2.45
CA GLN A 22 -7.47 -19.47 -2.72
C GLN A 22 -8.59 -19.00 -1.79
N VAL A 23 -8.29 -18.83 -0.49
CA VAL A 23 -9.25 -18.28 0.48
C VAL A 23 -9.65 -16.84 0.11
N ILE A 24 -8.68 -15.99 -0.21
CA ILE A 24 -8.94 -14.60 -0.63
C ILE A 24 -9.85 -14.58 -1.86
N LEU A 25 -9.55 -15.39 -2.88
CA LEU A 25 -10.38 -15.45 -4.08
C LEU A 25 -11.82 -15.86 -3.77
N MET A 26 -12.02 -16.84 -2.88
CA MET A 26 -13.36 -17.28 -2.47
C MET A 26 -14.15 -16.16 -1.79
N LEU A 27 -13.49 -15.37 -0.93
CA LEU A 27 -14.10 -14.22 -0.27
C LEU A 27 -14.47 -13.12 -1.27
N GLU A 28 -13.56 -12.81 -2.20
CA GLU A 28 -13.79 -11.81 -3.25
C GLU A 28 -15.00 -12.16 -4.12
N LEU A 29 -15.16 -13.44 -4.48
CA LEU A 29 -16.31 -13.93 -5.26
C LEU A 29 -17.63 -13.86 -4.49
N SER A 30 -17.59 -14.02 -3.17
CA SER A 30 -18.78 -14.00 -2.32
C SER A 30 -19.30 -12.57 -2.05
N LEU A 31 -18.48 -11.55 -2.28
CA LEU A 31 -18.84 -10.13 -2.11
C LEU A 31 -19.71 -9.61 -3.27
N ALA A 32 -20.62 -8.69 -2.95
CA ALA A 32 -21.40 -7.99 -3.94
C ALA A 32 -20.52 -7.07 -4.82
N PRO A 33 -20.86 -6.85 -6.11
CA PRO A 33 -20.02 -6.07 -7.02
C PRO A 33 -19.75 -4.63 -6.57
N LYS A 34 -20.69 -4.02 -5.85
CA LYS A 34 -20.57 -2.65 -5.33
C LYS A 34 -19.51 -2.56 -4.23
N ASP A 35 -19.51 -3.52 -3.30
CA ASP A 35 -18.58 -3.56 -2.18
C ASP A 35 -17.16 -3.88 -2.68
N ARG A 36 -17.04 -4.81 -3.64
CA ARG A 36 -15.77 -5.12 -4.31
C ARG A 36 -15.15 -3.87 -4.95
N LEU A 37 -15.96 -3.05 -5.61
CA LEU A 37 -15.50 -1.79 -6.19
C LEU A 37 -15.05 -0.80 -5.10
N ALA A 38 -15.79 -0.69 -3.99
CA ALA A 38 -15.43 0.19 -2.89
C ALA A 38 -14.05 -0.17 -2.31
N TYR A 39 -13.81 -1.46 -2.03
CA TYR A 39 -12.50 -1.94 -1.55
C TYR A 39 -11.38 -1.69 -2.57
N LEU A 40 -11.64 -1.92 -3.87
CA LEU A 40 -10.66 -1.61 -4.91
C LEU A 40 -10.27 -0.13 -4.89
N LEU A 41 -11.24 0.78 -4.72
CA LEU A 41 -10.98 2.22 -4.66
C LEU A 41 -10.25 2.66 -3.38
N GLU A 42 -10.45 1.95 -2.28
CA GLU A 42 -9.79 2.18 -1.00
C GLU A 42 -8.29 1.81 -1.05
N TYR A 43 -7.98 0.62 -1.57
CA TYR A 43 -6.61 0.11 -1.58
C TYR A 43 -5.76 0.61 -2.77
N SER A 44 -6.38 1.01 -3.88
CA SER A 44 -5.67 1.51 -5.05
C SER A 44 -5.39 3.02 -4.98
N ARG A 45 -4.28 3.44 -5.60
CA ARG A 45 -3.88 4.85 -5.70
C ARG A 45 -3.98 5.34 -7.16
N PRO A 46 -4.48 6.56 -7.42
CA PRO A 46 -4.46 7.15 -8.75
C PRO A 46 -3.03 7.28 -9.28
N THR A 47 -2.83 6.96 -10.56
CA THR A 47 -1.52 7.06 -11.21
C THR A 47 -1.44 8.36 -12.02
N GLY A 48 -0.58 9.28 -11.59
CA GLY A 48 -0.36 10.55 -12.28
C GLY A 48 -1.56 11.50 -12.25
N THR A 49 -1.82 12.19 -13.36
CA THR A 49 -2.87 13.21 -13.50
C THR A 49 -4.25 12.62 -13.80
N ASN A 50 -4.31 11.42 -14.39
CA ASN A 50 -5.56 10.76 -14.73
C ASN A 50 -6.08 9.92 -13.56
N LYS A 51 -7.15 10.39 -12.90
CA LYS A 51 -7.74 9.71 -11.72
C LYS A 51 -8.45 8.39 -12.04
N LYS A 52 -8.71 8.10 -13.32
CA LYS A 52 -9.32 6.83 -13.75
C LYS A 52 -8.32 5.67 -13.72
N VAL A 53 -7.05 5.95 -14.01
CA VAL A 53 -6.00 4.93 -13.99
C VAL A 53 -5.49 4.77 -12.57
N ARG A 54 -5.64 3.58 -12.01
CA ARG A 54 -5.31 3.27 -10.62
C ARG A 54 -4.34 2.10 -10.55
N SER A 55 -3.44 2.14 -9.58
CA SER A 55 -2.42 1.11 -9.35
C SER A 55 -2.33 0.73 -7.88
N LEU A 56 -1.92 -0.51 -7.62
CA LEU A 56 -1.60 -1.00 -6.29
C LEU A 56 -0.13 -0.68 -5.99
N VAL A 57 0.11 0.14 -4.97
CA VAL A 57 1.47 0.52 -4.56
C VAL A 57 2.03 -0.57 -3.66
N VAL A 58 2.88 -1.42 -4.21
CA VAL A 58 3.61 -2.43 -3.44
C VAL A 58 5.02 -1.92 -3.19
N SER A 59 5.30 -1.50 -1.96
CA SER A 59 6.68 -1.24 -1.55
C SER A 59 7.35 -2.60 -1.32
N LYS A 60 8.23 -3.01 -2.24
CA LYS A 60 9.23 -4.01 -1.88
C LYS A 60 10.06 -3.37 -0.77
N LYS A 61 9.96 -3.90 0.45
CA LYS A 61 11.02 -3.68 1.42
C LYS A 61 12.28 -4.25 0.76
N ALA A 62 13.18 -3.38 0.30
CA ALA A 62 14.56 -3.80 0.17
C ALA A 62 14.92 -4.41 1.52
N GLN A 63 15.54 -5.59 1.54
CA GLN A 63 16.02 -6.19 2.78
C GLN A 63 17.06 -5.23 3.39
N SER A 64 16.60 -4.22 4.10
CA SER A 64 17.44 -3.38 4.92
C SER A 64 17.49 -4.08 6.26
N ASN A 65 18.71 -4.37 6.74
CA ASN A 65 18.99 -4.89 8.08
C ASN A 65 18.69 -3.85 9.17
N LYS A 66 17.67 -3.02 8.99
CA LYS A 66 17.29 -1.95 9.89
C LYS A 66 16.27 -2.48 10.89
N SER A 67 16.40 -2.02 12.13
CA SER A 67 15.46 -2.36 13.19
C SER A 67 14.04 -1.91 12.81
N PRO A 68 12.98 -2.65 13.19
CA PRO A 68 11.60 -2.20 12.98
C PRO A 68 11.31 -0.81 13.57
N GLU A 69 12.04 -0.41 14.61
CA GLU A 69 11.94 0.91 15.24
C GLU A 69 12.51 2.03 14.35
N GLU A 70 13.64 1.78 13.70
CA GLU A 70 14.25 2.70 12.75
C GLU A 70 13.37 2.88 11.51
N GLU A 71 12.73 1.81 11.03
CA GLU A 71 11.78 1.91 9.92
C GLU A 71 10.56 2.76 10.27
N ALA A 72 10.07 2.67 11.50
CA ALA A 72 8.96 3.48 11.99
C ALA A 72 9.35 4.96 12.08
N HIS A 73 10.51 5.26 12.64
CA HIS A 73 11.01 6.63 12.76
C HIS A 73 11.21 7.28 11.38
N ILE A 74 11.79 6.57 10.41
CA ILE A 74 11.97 7.07 9.03
C ILE A 74 10.62 7.37 8.36
N LYS A 75 9.60 6.56 8.59
CA LYS A 75 8.25 6.81 8.05
C LYS A 75 7.62 8.05 8.68
N GLU A 76 7.78 8.22 9.99
CA GLU A 76 7.23 9.36 10.72
C GLU A 76 7.89 10.67 10.27
N GLU A 77 9.22 10.69 10.13
CA GLU A 77 9.94 11.86 9.63
C GLU A 77 9.55 12.22 8.20
N LYS A 78 9.40 11.21 7.32
CA LYS A 78 8.89 11.44 5.95
C LYS A 78 7.48 12.01 5.96
N ALA A 79 6.60 11.51 6.83
CA ALA A 79 5.24 12.02 6.97
C ALA A 79 5.22 13.49 7.44
N LYS A 80 6.06 13.84 8.44
CA LYS A 80 6.21 15.22 8.92
C LYS A 80 6.67 16.16 7.81
N LYS A 81 7.69 15.76 7.03
CA LYS A 81 8.18 16.53 5.87
C LYS A 81 7.09 16.78 4.83
N ILE A 82 6.30 15.76 4.47
CA ILE A 82 5.18 15.91 3.51
C ILE A 82 4.11 16.88 4.03
N ILE A 83 3.80 16.83 5.34
CA ILE A 83 2.83 17.75 5.95
C ILE A 83 3.35 19.18 5.91
N GLU A 84 4.62 19.40 6.23
CA GLU A 84 5.26 20.71 6.18
C GLU A 84 5.29 21.28 4.76
N GLU A 85 5.67 20.48 3.76
CA GLU A 85 5.63 20.87 2.35
C GLU A 85 4.23 21.27 1.90
N ARG A 86 3.21 20.49 2.28
CA ARG A 86 1.80 20.83 2.00
C ARG A 86 1.38 22.15 2.65
N LYS A 87 1.72 22.36 3.93
CA LYS A 87 1.43 23.61 4.65
C LYS A 87 2.13 24.80 3.97
N ALA A 88 3.38 24.64 3.56
CA ALA A 88 4.16 25.67 2.87
C ALA A 88 3.56 26.04 1.50
N LEU A 89 3.07 25.07 0.74
CA LEU A 89 2.37 25.29 -0.54
C LEU A 89 1.07 26.08 -0.35
N ILE A 90 0.27 25.74 0.66
CA ILE A 90 -0.97 26.45 0.98
C ILE A 90 -0.67 27.90 1.39
N LYS A 91 0.33 28.11 2.25
CA LYS A 91 0.75 29.46 2.69
C LYS A 91 1.21 30.32 1.50
N ARG A 92 1.96 29.75 0.55
CA ARG A 92 2.34 30.44 -0.70
C ARG A 92 1.13 30.82 -1.54
N ARG A 93 0.16 29.92 -1.72
CA ARG A 93 -1.07 30.17 -2.48
C ARG A 93 -1.91 31.29 -1.88
N LEU A 94 -2.06 31.33 -0.56
CA LEU A 94 -2.79 32.39 0.15
C LEU A 94 -2.11 33.76 0.01
N LYS A 95 -0.78 33.82 0.09
CA LYS A 95 -0.02 35.08 -0.06
C LYS A 95 -0.09 35.66 -1.48
N VAL A 96 -0.20 34.80 -2.49
CA VAL A 96 -0.39 35.23 -3.89
C VAL A 96 -1.81 35.73 -4.11
N GLY A 97 -2.83 35.04 -3.61
CA GLY A 97 -4.22 35.48 -3.71
C GLY A 97 -4.48 36.85 -3.05
N ASN A 98 -3.83 37.14 -1.92
CA ASN A 98 -4.00 38.41 -1.21
C ASN A 98 -3.26 39.61 -1.86
N LYS A 99 -2.36 39.35 -2.83
CA LYS A 99 -1.65 40.40 -3.58
C LYS A 99 -2.44 40.93 -4.79
N TYR A 100 -3.47 40.22 -5.24
CA TYR A 100 -4.30 40.63 -6.39
C TYR A 100 -5.68 41.15 -5.99
N CYS A 101 -5.94 41.32 -4.69
CA CYS A 101 -7.20 41.84 -4.14
C CYS A 101 -7.04 43.20 -3.40
N ASN A 102 -5.93 43.92 -3.61
CA ASN A 102 -5.79 45.33 -3.19
C ASN A 102 -5.48 46.18 -4.42
#